data_AF-A0A662KNQ9-F1
#
_entry.id   AF-A0A662KNQ9-F1
#
_cell.length_a   1.000
_cell.length_b   1.000
_cell.length_c   1.000
_cell.angle_alpha   90.00
_cell.angle_beta   90.00
_cell.angle_gamma   90.00
#
_symmetry.space_group_name_H-M   'P 1'
#
loop_
_entity.id
_entity.type
_entity.pdbx_description
1 polymer ?
#
loop_
_entity_poly.entity_id
_entity_poly.type
_entity_poly.pdbx_seq_one_letter_code
_entity_poly.pdbx_strand_id
1 'polypeptide(L)'
;MNRINREILGAIAFLVTLIGAEIYFFYSFFTHGLLVIYGYSLFSLELLYSGVLTFLLIVTALSLLLILYGFKMRRRWTRKFAIFFILWAMLWPLWGIVVWKYIIEQIVLLIIYAILIIYLLSEYAKEYFSNIFRYGKYTLYKREVVLKSGKRLIIYFFSEHRPKSGIPTAMPEGYIVKINPRSNMPYLEKHYPDAYKYGKYTLYKKTVTLQSGKIVTIYFFSEHRPKSGVLTALPEGYIVKINPRSKMPYLKKKGILKRLNRREKFVHNIGSEKMETKDRKPSNVIYVVSKPQPGQVRGDWAVRSHGKIFSHHRTKLAAIKAARRIAKEREATVMVQNTDGTFSMGFKPRPKKQ
;
A
#
# COMPACT_ATOMS: atom_id res chain seq x y z
N MET A 1 34.83 -2.10 -26.56
CA MET A 1 33.39 -2.45 -26.59
C MET A 1 32.99 -3.17 -25.30
N ASN A 2 32.04 -2.61 -24.53
CA ASN A 2 31.64 -3.16 -23.23
C ASN A 2 31.04 -4.57 -23.38
N ARG A 3 31.25 -5.45 -22.39
CA ARG A 3 30.76 -6.85 -22.38
C ARG A 3 29.25 -6.95 -22.62
N ILE A 4 28.48 -5.99 -22.12
CA ILE A 4 27.03 -5.86 -22.34
C ILE A 4 26.68 -5.71 -23.83
N ASN A 5 27.45 -4.92 -24.57
CA ASN A 5 27.20 -4.71 -25.99
C ASN A 5 27.47 -6.00 -26.79
N ARG A 6 28.41 -6.84 -26.34
CA ARG A 6 28.67 -8.14 -26.95
C ARG A 6 27.54 -9.15 -26.69
N GLU A 7 27.01 -9.19 -25.46
CA GLU A 7 25.86 -10.07 -25.12
C GLU A 7 24.61 -9.68 -25.91
N ILE A 8 24.31 -8.37 -26.01
CA ILE A 8 23.17 -7.85 -26.79
C ILE A 8 23.39 -8.10 -28.28
N LEU A 9 24.58 -7.82 -28.81
CA LEU A 9 24.88 -8.04 -30.23
C LEU A 9 24.79 -9.52 -30.59
N GLY A 10 25.27 -10.43 -29.73
CA GLY A 10 25.12 -11.87 -29.92
C GLY A 10 23.65 -12.31 -29.96
N ALA A 11 22.81 -11.75 -29.07
CA ALA A 11 21.38 -12.04 -29.07
C ALA A 11 20.69 -11.53 -30.35
N ILE A 12 21.05 -10.33 -30.82
CA ILE A 12 20.53 -9.78 -32.09
C ILE A 12 20.98 -10.65 -33.27
N ALA A 13 22.26 -10.99 -33.35
CA ALA A 13 22.80 -11.84 -34.40
C ALA A 13 22.09 -13.20 -34.42
N PHE A 14 21.90 -13.83 -33.26
CA PHE A 14 21.12 -15.07 -33.14
C PHE A 14 19.69 -14.92 -33.69
N LEU A 15 18.97 -13.86 -33.31
CA LEU A 15 17.59 -13.65 -33.75
C LEU A 15 17.50 -13.39 -35.27
N VAL A 16 18.40 -12.58 -35.81
CA VAL A 16 18.46 -12.30 -37.25
C VAL A 16 18.78 -13.57 -38.03
N THR A 17 19.77 -14.35 -37.59
CA THR A 17 20.12 -15.62 -38.24
C THR A 17 18.98 -16.64 -38.16
N LEU A 18 18.30 -16.74 -37.00
CA LEU A 18 17.14 -17.63 -36.86
C LEU A 18 16.00 -17.22 -37.81
N ILE A 19 15.62 -15.94 -37.83
CA ILE A 19 14.57 -15.45 -38.72
C ILE A 19 14.96 -15.64 -40.19
N GLY A 20 16.20 -15.34 -40.55
CA GLY A 20 16.71 -15.55 -41.90
C GLY A 20 16.68 -17.01 -42.33
N ALA A 21 17.06 -17.93 -41.43
CA ALA A 21 17.00 -19.38 -41.68
C ALA A 21 15.56 -19.86 -41.91
N GLU A 22 14.60 -19.38 -41.11
CA GLU A 22 13.18 -19.74 -41.28
C GLU A 22 12.59 -19.15 -42.57
N ILE A 23 12.90 -17.89 -42.90
CA ILE A 23 12.47 -17.29 -44.18
C ILE A 23 13.02 -18.08 -45.36
N TYR A 24 14.30 -18.43 -45.33
CA TYR A 24 14.93 -19.25 -46.37
C TYR A 24 14.29 -20.63 -46.44
N PHE A 25 14.06 -21.28 -45.29
CA PHE A 25 13.40 -22.58 -45.22
C PHE A 25 12.02 -22.53 -45.88
N PHE A 26 11.17 -21.55 -45.54
CA PHE A 26 9.84 -21.42 -46.15
C PHE A 26 9.93 -21.11 -47.65
N TYR A 27 10.84 -20.23 -48.06
CA TYR A 27 11.08 -19.97 -49.48
C TYR A 27 11.43 -21.25 -50.23
N SER A 28 12.39 -22.03 -49.73
CA SER A 28 12.78 -23.31 -50.33
C SER A 28 11.60 -24.29 -50.32
N PHE A 29 10.93 -24.46 -49.18
CA PHE A 29 9.78 -25.34 -49.00
C PHE A 29 8.66 -25.12 -50.03
N PHE A 30 8.33 -23.85 -50.32
CA PHE A 30 7.25 -23.49 -51.26
C PHE A 30 7.65 -23.47 -52.72
N THR A 31 8.92 -23.22 -53.05
CA THR A 31 9.34 -23.01 -54.46
C THR A 31 9.89 -24.28 -55.11
N HIS A 32 10.68 -25.06 -54.39
CA HIS A 32 11.35 -26.25 -54.93
C HIS A 32 11.54 -27.39 -53.92
N GLY A 33 11.13 -27.19 -52.67
CA GLY A 33 11.29 -28.14 -51.58
C GLY A 33 10.15 -29.16 -51.48
N LEU A 34 9.92 -29.64 -50.25
CA LEU A 34 9.03 -30.77 -49.97
C LEU A 34 7.61 -30.59 -50.49
N LEU A 35 7.04 -29.39 -50.40
CA LEU A 35 5.66 -29.14 -50.82
C LEU A 35 5.48 -29.40 -52.33
N VAL A 36 6.41 -28.90 -53.14
CA VAL A 36 6.41 -29.09 -54.60
C VAL A 36 6.69 -30.54 -54.98
N ILE A 37 7.56 -31.24 -54.24
CA ILE A 37 7.90 -32.64 -54.51
C ILE A 37 6.69 -33.56 -54.34
N TYR A 38 5.85 -33.33 -53.34
CA TYR A 38 4.62 -34.09 -53.16
C TYR A 38 3.50 -33.68 -54.15
N GLY A 39 3.81 -32.86 -55.16
CA GLY A 39 2.88 -32.45 -56.20
C GLY A 39 1.90 -31.38 -55.75
N TYR A 40 2.09 -30.78 -54.57
CA TYR A 40 1.28 -29.68 -54.12
C TYR A 40 1.80 -28.37 -54.70
N SER A 41 0.88 -27.54 -55.20
CA SER A 41 1.14 -26.13 -55.47
C SER A 41 0.32 -25.29 -54.51
N LEU A 42 0.75 -24.05 -54.24
CA LEU A 42 0.00 -23.11 -53.39
C LEU A 42 -1.45 -22.90 -53.85
N PHE A 43 -1.74 -23.11 -55.13
CA PHE A 43 -3.05 -22.89 -55.74
C PHE A 43 -3.87 -24.18 -55.93
N SER A 44 -3.30 -25.36 -55.72
CA SER A 44 -3.95 -26.66 -55.98
C SER A 44 -4.09 -27.54 -54.74
N LEU A 45 -3.89 -26.99 -53.54
CA LEU A 45 -4.05 -27.70 -52.28
C LEU A 45 -5.52 -27.94 -51.95
N GLU A 46 -5.88 -29.18 -51.65
CA GLU A 46 -7.20 -29.48 -51.10
C GLU A 46 -7.40 -28.79 -49.74
N LEU A 47 -8.65 -28.53 -49.39
CA LEU A 47 -9.04 -27.72 -48.23
C LEU A 47 -8.41 -28.23 -46.91
N LEU A 48 -8.30 -29.55 -46.74
CA LEU A 48 -7.69 -30.16 -45.55
C LEU A 48 -6.18 -29.91 -45.45
N TYR A 49 -5.43 -30.09 -46.54
CA TYR A 49 -3.98 -29.84 -46.57
C TYR A 49 -3.66 -28.35 -46.45
N SER A 50 -4.50 -27.48 -47.02
CA SER A 50 -4.39 -26.03 -46.84
C SER A 50 -4.56 -25.61 -45.38
N GLY A 51 -5.47 -26.26 -44.65
CA GLY A 51 -5.69 -26.03 -43.22
C GLY A 51 -4.49 -26.44 -42.37
N VAL A 52 -3.92 -27.62 -42.63
CA VAL A 52 -2.71 -28.10 -41.92
C VAL A 52 -1.52 -27.18 -42.19
N LEU A 53 -1.30 -26.77 -43.43
CA LEU A 53 -0.23 -25.85 -43.80
C LEU A 53 -0.39 -24.49 -43.10
N THR A 54 -1.60 -23.94 -43.13
CA THR A 54 -1.92 -22.65 -42.47
C THR A 54 -1.69 -22.75 -40.96
N PHE A 55 -2.12 -23.86 -40.35
CA PHE A 55 -1.89 -24.12 -38.93
C PHE A 55 -0.38 -24.18 -38.61
N LEU A 56 0.42 -24.89 -39.41
CA LEU A 56 1.86 -24.96 -39.23
C LEU A 56 2.52 -23.58 -39.33
N LEU A 57 2.14 -22.76 -40.32
CA LEU A 57 2.62 -21.38 -40.48
C LEU A 57 2.26 -20.49 -39.28
N ILE A 58 1.05 -20.64 -38.74
CA ILE A 58 0.63 -19.91 -37.54
C ILE A 58 1.45 -20.34 -36.33
N VAL A 59 1.65 -21.65 -36.14
CA VAL A 59 2.44 -22.19 -35.03
C VAL A 59 3.90 -21.74 -35.10
N THR A 60 4.52 -21.73 -36.28
CA THR A 60 5.89 -21.23 -36.45
C THR A 60 5.97 -19.72 -36.21
N ALA A 61 5.05 -18.93 -36.76
CA ALA A 61 5.00 -17.48 -36.54
C ALA A 61 4.82 -17.13 -35.06
N LEU A 62 3.89 -17.80 -34.37
CA LEU A 62 3.67 -17.62 -32.92
C LEU A 62 4.91 -18.03 -32.12
N SER A 63 5.57 -19.12 -32.50
CA SER A 63 6.80 -19.58 -31.84
C SER A 63 7.92 -18.56 -31.98
N LEU A 64 8.12 -17.99 -33.18
CA LEU A 64 9.10 -16.94 -33.41
C LEU A 64 8.79 -15.66 -32.62
N LEU A 65 7.51 -15.25 -32.55
CA LEU A 65 7.08 -14.12 -31.72
C LEU A 65 7.35 -14.35 -30.23
N LEU A 66 7.09 -15.57 -29.73
CA LEU A 66 7.39 -15.95 -28.35
C LEU A 66 8.89 -15.94 -28.07
N ILE A 67 9.72 -16.39 -29.01
CA ILE A 67 11.18 -16.33 -28.92
C ILE A 67 11.63 -14.87 -28.87
N LEU A 68 11.16 -14.02 -29.79
CA LEU A 68 11.48 -12.59 -29.83
C LEU A 68 11.10 -11.87 -28.52
N TYR A 69 9.88 -12.08 -28.06
CA TYR A 69 9.40 -11.53 -26.79
C TYR A 69 10.24 -12.04 -25.61
N GLY A 70 10.53 -13.34 -25.59
CA GLY A 70 11.33 -13.97 -24.57
C GLY A 70 12.76 -13.46 -24.48
N PHE A 71 13.40 -13.22 -25.63
CA PHE A 71 14.74 -12.63 -25.73
C PHE A 71 14.73 -11.17 -25.29
N LYS A 72 13.73 -10.38 -25.69
CA LYS A 72 13.56 -8.98 -25.27
C LYS A 72 13.41 -8.87 -23.74
N MET A 73 12.61 -9.76 -23.14
CA MET A 73 12.34 -9.78 -21.70
C MET A 73 13.36 -10.61 -20.88
N ARG A 74 14.35 -11.23 -21.54
CA ARG A 74 15.38 -12.10 -20.94
C ARG A 74 14.78 -13.18 -20.02
N ARG A 75 13.68 -13.82 -20.46
CA ARG A 75 12.99 -14.85 -19.66
C ARG A 75 13.80 -16.15 -19.66
N ARG A 76 13.83 -16.85 -18.51
CA ARG A 76 14.61 -18.09 -18.33
C ARG A 76 14.13 -19.25 -19.20
N TRP A 77 12.84 -19.30 -19.52
CA TRP A 77 12.26 -20.38 -20.33
C TRP A 77 12.60 -20.25 -21.81
N THR A 78 12.84 -19.03 -22.30
CA THR A 78 13.03 -18.73 -23.72
C THR A 78 14.18 -19.50 -24.33
N ARG A 79 15.30 -19.64 -23.60
CA ARG A 79 16.44 -20.42 -24.09
C ARG A 79 16.09 -21.87 -24.35
N LYS A 80 15.38 -22.52 -23.40
CA LYS A 80 14.97 -23.93 -23.55
C LYS A 80 13.96 -24.09 -24.67
N PHE A 81 13.00 -23.16 -24.77
CA PHE A 81 12.01 -23.14 -25.81
C PHE A 81 12.62 -22.94 -27.21
N ALA A 82 13.58 -22.02 -27.35
CA ALA A 82 14.30 -21.82 -28.62
C ALA A 82 15.10 -23.06 -29.04
N ILE A 83 15.75 -23.76 -28.11
CA ILE A 83 16.41 -25.04 -28.42
C ILE A 83 15.39 -26.05 -28.92
N PHE A 84 14.26 -26.21 -28.23
CA PHE A 84 13.19 -27.13 -28.64
C PHE A 84 12.63 -26.77 -30.03
N PHE A 85 12.37 -25.48 -30.28
CA PHE A 85 11.91 -24.99 -31.58
C PHE A 85 12.89 -25.31 -32.69
N ILE A 86 14.19 -25.05 -32.49
CA ILE A 86 15.22 -25.35 -33.50
C ILE A 86 15.33 -26.86 -33.74
N LEU A 87 15.27 -27.68 -32.69
CA LEU A 87 15.28 -29.14 -32.84
C LEU A 87 14.07 -29.64 -33.65
N TRP A 88 12.89 -29.06 -33.43
CA TRP A 88 11.71 -29.35 -34.23
C TRP A 88 11.89 -28.87 -35.68
N ALA A 89 12.45 -27.67 -35.91
CA ALA A 89 12.71 -27.14 -37.24
C ALA A 89 13.72 -28.00 -38.03
N MET A 90 14.72 -28.57 -37.35
CA MET A 90 15.72 -29.48 -37.95
C MET A 90 15.12 -30.78 -38.50
N LEU A 91 13.92 -31.20 -38.07
CA LEU A 91 13.26 -32.38 -38.63
C LEU A 91 12.93 -32.21 -40.12
N TRP A 92 12.65 -30.98 -40.56
CA TRP A 92 12.29 -30.72 -41.95
C TRP A 92 13.47 -30.87 -42.92
N PRO A 93 14.66 -30.28 -42.69
CA PRO A 93 15.82 -30.56 -43.52
C PRO A 93 16.25 -32.02 -43.50
N LEU A 94 16.15 -32.69 -42.35
CA LEU A 94 16.43 -34.12 -42.27
C LEU A 94 15.52 -34.92 -43.19
N TRP A 95 14.22 -34.60 -43.21
CA TRP A 95 13.27 -35.19 -44.14
C TRP A 95 13.62 -34.86 -45.61
N GLY A 96 14.03 -33.62 -45.89
CA GLY A 96 14.48 -33.20 -47.22
C GLY A 96 15.68 -34.02 -47.73
N ILE A 97 16.63 -34.36 -46.86
CA ILE A 97 17.78 -35.21 -47.20
C ILE A 97 17.34 -36.64 -47.52
N VAL A 98 16.39 -37.20 -46.76
CA VAL A 98 15.85 -38.55 -47.01
C VAL A 98 15.20 -38.65 -48.40
N VAL A 99 14.59 -37.58 -48.87
CA VAL A 99 13.97 -37.49 -50.21
C VAL A 99 15.01 -37.23 -51.33
N TRP A 100 16.31 -37.15 -51.01
CA TRP A 100 17.44 -37.01 -51.95
C TRP A 100 17.38 -35.78 -52.88
N LYS A 101 16.77 -34.67 -52.42
CA LYS A 101 16.65 -33.41 -53.19
C LYS A 101 17.30 -32.24 -52.46
N TYR A 102 18.02 -31.40 -53.19
CA TYR A 102 18.69 -30.20 -52.66
C TYR A 102 19.53 -30.50 -51.40
N ILE A 103 20.23 -31.64 -51.41
CA ILE A 103 20.98 -32.16 -50.25
C ILE A 103 21.92 -31.10 -49.67
N ILE A 104 22.59 -30.35 -50.55
CA ILE A 104 23.52 -29.28 -50.15
C ILE A 104 22.79 -28.20 -49.33
N GLU A 105 21.63 -27.73 -49.78
CA GLU A 105 20.86 -26.71 -49.07
C GLU A 105 20.36 -27.21 -47.71
N GLN A 106 19.90 -28.46 -47.64
CA GLN A 106 19.44 -29.06 -46.39
C GLN A 106 20.59 -29.25 -45.39
N ILE A 107 21.78 -29.64 -45.87
CA ILE A 107 23.00 -29.72 -45.06
C ILE A 107 23.38 -28.33 -44.53
N VAL A 108 23.36 -27.30 -45.39
CA VAL A 108 23.66 -25.91 -44.97
C VAL A 108 22.68 -25.44 -43.90
N LEU A 109 21.38 -25.69 -44.05
CA LEU A 109 20.36 -25.37 -43.05
C LEU A 109 20.62 -26.09 -41.72
N LEU A 110 20.96 -27.38 -41.75
CA LEU A 110 21.31 -28.14 -40.53
C LEU A 110 22.54 -27.58 -39.83
N ILE A 111 23.56 -27.17 -40.58
CA ILE A 111 24.76 -26.53 -40.01
C ILE A 111 24.38 -25.21 -39.33
N ILE A 112 23.55 -24.38 -39.96
CA ILE A 112 23.07 -23.13 -39.36
C ILE A 112 22.31 -23.41 -38.05
N TYR A 113 21.38 -24.36 -38.05
CA TYR A 113 20.64 -24.73 -36.84
C TYR A 113 21.54 -25.29 -35.74
N ALA A 114 22.54 -26.11 -36.09
CA ALA A 114 23.54 -26.60 -35.14
C ALA A 114 24.34 -25.46 -34.51
N ILE A 115 24.79 -24.47 -35.30
CA ILE A 115 25.48 -23.27 -34.81
C ILE A 115 24.58 -22.48 -33.85
N LEU A 116 23.29 -22.31 -34.19
CA LEU A 116 22.32 -21.63 -33.31
C LEU A 116 22.12 -22.37 -31.99
N ILE A 117 22.06 -23.70 -31.99
CA ILE A 117 22.00 -24.50 -30.76
C ILE A 117 23.27 -24.32 -29.93
N ILE A 118 24.46 -24.40 -30.56
CA ILE A 118 25.75 -24.20 -29.89
C ILE A 118 25.79 -22.82 -29.22
N TYR A 119 25.33 -21.77 -29.92
CA TYR A 119 25.20 -20.43 -29.35
C TYR A 119 24.30 -20.44 -28.11
N LEU A 120 23.11 -21.07 -28.16
CA LEU A 120 22.20 -21.16 -27.01
C LEU A 120 22.79 -21.97 -25.83
N LEU A 121 23.69 -22.91 -26.08
CA LEU A 121 24.38 -23.70 -25.05
C LEU A 121 25.59 -22.99 -24.44
N SER A 122 26.12 -21.98 -25.13
CA SER A 122 27.29 -21.21 -24.70
C SER A 122 27.08 -20.46 -23.37
N GLU A 123 28.17 -20.11 -22.70
CA GLU A 123 28.13 -19.24 -21.51
C GLU A 123 27.56 -17.86 -21.82
N TYR A 124 27.80 -17.32 -23.01
CA TYR A 124 27.27 -16.03 -23.45
C TYR A 124 25.74 -16.00 -23.41
N ALA A 125 25.08 -17.00 -23.99
CA ALA A 125 23.62 -17.09 -23.94
C ALA A 125 23.12 -17.35 -22.50
N LYS A 126 23.83 -18.18 -21.70
CA LYS A 126 23.48 -18.38 -20.29
C LYS A 126 23.51 -17.08 -19.48
N GLU A 127 24.53 -16.26 -19.68
CA GLU A 127 24.67 -14.95 -19.03
C GLU A 127 23.60 -13.97 -19.51
N TYR A 128 23.29 -13.92 -20.81
CA TYR A 128 22.24 -13.06 -21.36
C TYR A 128 20.89 -13.26 -20.64
N PHE A 129 20.50 -14.52 -20.37
CA PHE A 129 19.26 -14.87 -19.67
C PHE A 129 19.35 -14.85 -18.14
N SER A 130 20.52 -14.58 -17.55
CA SER A 130 20.72 -14.61 -16.10
C SER A 130 20.26 -13.34 -15.37
N ASN A 131 19.79 -12.33 -16.13
CA ASN A 131 19.22 -11.07 -15.62
C ASN A 131 20.11 -10.40 -14.56
N ILE A 132 21.43 -10.37 -14.79
CA ILE A 132 22.40 -9.82 -13.84
C ILE A 132 22.36 -8.30 -13.88
N PHE A 133 22.25 -7.67 -12.71
CA PHE A 133 22.35 -6.22 -12.59
C PHE A 133 23.82 -5.78 -12.47
N ARG A 134 24.20 -4.77 -13.26
CA ARG A 134 25.54 -4.16 -13.23
C ARG A 134 25.41 -2.65 -13.11
N TYR A 135 26.32 -2.04 -12.34
CA TYR A 135 26.42 -0.60 -12.14
C TYR A 135 27.85 -0.15 -12.42
N GLY A 136 28.07 0.45 -13.59
CA GLY A 136 29.42 0.73 -14.09
C GLY A 136 30.25 -0.56 -14.21
N LYS A 137 31.39 -0.59 -13.51
CA LYS A 137 32.28 -1.76 -13.44
C LYS A 137 31.86 -2.82 -12.41
N TYR A 138 30.85 -2.55 -11.60
CA TYR A 138 30.41 -3.44 -10.53
C TYR A 138 29.26 -4.35 -10.96
N THR A 139 29.31 -5.60 -10.52
CA THR A 139 28.22 -6.57 -10.67
C THR A 139 27.54 -6.82 -9.33
N LEU A 140 26.21 -6.91 -9.33
CA LEU A 140 25.43 -7.21 -8.13
C LEU A 140 25.39 -8.72 -7.87
N TYR A 141 25.78 -9.10 -6.66
CA TYR A 141 25.73 -10.47 -6.17
C TYR A 141 24.78 -10.57 -4.98
N LYS A 142 24.19 -11.75 -4.80
CA LYS A 142 23.52 -12.13 -3.56
C LYS A 142 24.16 -13.37 -2.95
N ARG A 143 24.18 -13.43 -1.63
CA ARG A 143 24.52 -14.65 -0.90
C ARG A 143 23.67 -14.76 0.35
N GLU A 144 23.41 -15.98 0.77
CA GLU A 144 22.80 -16.27 2.06
C GLU A 144 23.91 -16.31 3.12
N VAL A 145 23.65 -15.67 4.26
CA VAL A 145 24.53 -15.68 5.43
C VAL A 145 23.74 -16.08 6.65
N VAL A 146 24.36 -16.87 7.53
CA VAL A 146 23.81 -17.24 8.83
C VAL A 146 24.35 -16.25 9.86
N LEU A 147 23.46 -15.55 10.55
CA LEU A 147 23.83 -14.64 11.64
C LEU A 147 24.20 -15.43 12.90
N LYS A 148 24.90 -14.80 13.84
CA LYS A 148 25.21 -15.39 15.16
C LYS A 148 23.96 -15.88 15.91
N SER A 149 22.80 -15.30 15.63
CA SER A 149 21.51 -15.70 16.20
C SER A 149 20.87 -16.92 15.51
N GLY A 150 21.57 -17.60 14.59
CA GLY A 150 21.06 -18.72 13.79
C GLY A 150 20.12 -18.31 12.64
N LYS A 151 19.73 -17.04 12.56
CA LYS A 151 18.83 -16.53 11.51
C LYS A 151 19.55 -16.44 10.17
N ARG A 152 18.92 -16.96 9.12
CA ARG A 152 19.40 -16.85 7.73
C ARG A 152 18.97 -15.52 7.12
N LEU A 153 19.88 -14.84 6.44
CA LEU A 153 19.65 -13.55 5.78
C LEU A 153 20.28 -13.57 4.39
N ILE A 154 19.55 -13.06 3.39
CA ILE A 154 20.13 -12.79 2.07
C ILE A 154 20.75 -11.40 2.13
N ILE A 155 22.05 -11.32 1.84
CA ILE A 155 22.75 -10.05 1.63
C ILE A 155 23.00 -9.83 0.14
N TYR A 156 22.90 -8.57 -0.26
CA TYR A 156 23.23 -8.10 -1.59
C TYR A 156 24.49 -7.25 -1.50
N PHE A 157 25.41 -7.42 -2.44
CA PHE A 157 26.64 -6.65 -2.47
C PHE A 157 27.14 -6.49 -3.90
N PHE A 158 27.82 -5.39 -4.14
CA PHE A 158 28.47 -5.12 -5.43
C PHE A 158 29.91 -5.60 -5.39
N SER A 159 30.41 -6.14 -6.50
CA SER A 159 31.81 -6.51 -6.65
C SER A 159 32.27 -6.23 -8.08
N GLU A 160 33.46 -5.68 -8.22
CA GLU A 160 34.10 -5.43 -9.52
C GLU A 160 34.60 -6.72 -10.15
N HIS A 161 35.14 -7.62 -9.31
CA HIS A 161 35.61 -8.94 -9.71
C HIS A 161 34.69 -10.05 -9.19
N ARG A 162 34.84 -11.27 -9.72
CA ARG A 162 34.09 -12.42 -9.24
C ARG A 162 34.45 -12.70 -7.78
N PRO A 163 33.49 -12.61 -6.84
CA PRO A 163 33.76 -12.81 -5.43
C PRO A 163 33.96 -14.30 -5.10
N LYS A 164 34.62 -14.60 -3.97
CA LYS A 164 34.77 -15.97 -3.44
C LYS A 164 33.44 -16.65 -3.12
N SER A 165 32.39 -15.88 -2.88
CA SER A 165 31.06 -16.39 -2.53
C SER A 165 29.98 -15.49 -3.09
N GLY A 166 28.82 -16.05 -3.38
CA GLY A 166 27.66 -15.34 -3.90
C GLY A 166 27.43 -15.55 -5.38
N ILE A 167 26.18 -15.37 -5.79
CA ILE A 167 25.70 -15.62 -7.15
C ILE A 167 25.26 -14.27 -7.73
N PRO A 168 25.64 -13.93 -8.98
CA PRO A 168 25.12 -12.76 -9.67
C PRO A 168 23.60 -12.72 -9.64
N THR A 169 23.02 -11.53 -9.49
CA THR A 169 21.56 -11.38 -9.39
C THR A 169 21.04 -10.12 -10.05
N ALA A 170 19.77 -10.14 -10.41
CA ALA A 170 19.03 -8.95 -10.79
C ALA A 170 18.87 -7.98 -9.62
N MET A 171 18.53 -6.75 -9.94
CA MET A 171 18.17 -5.73 -8.96
C MET A 171 16.91 -6.18 -8.21
N PRO A 172 16.95 -6.31 -6.87
CA PRO A 172 15.77 -6.66 -6.10
C PRO A 172 14.74 -5.53 -6.12
N GLU A 173 13.46 -5.88 -6.10
CA GLU A 173 12.35 -4.92 -6.06
C GLU A 173 12.41 -4.05 -4.79
N GLY A 174 12.10 -2.76 -4.94
CA GLY A 174 12.10 -1.81 -3.83
C GLY A 174 13.50 -1.44 -3.35
N TYR A 175 14.52 -1.53 -4.20
CA TYR A 175 15.85 -1.00 -3.93
C TYR A 175 16.26 0.04 -4.99
N ILE A 176 17.15 0.95 -4.62
CA ILE A 176 17.86 1.86 -5.50
C ILE A 176 19.36 1.72 -5.28
N VAL A 177 20.16 2.06 -6.29
CA VAL A 177 21.61 2.09 -6.16
C VAL A 177 22.05 3.47 -5.68
N LYS A 178 22.90 3.52 -4.66
CA LYS A 178 23.62 4.73 -4.24
C LYS A 178 25.12 4.47 -4.21
N ILE A 179 25.89 5.56 -4.26
CA ILE A 179 27.35 5.52 -4.18
C ILE A 179 27.77 5.96 -2.78
N ASN A 180 28.63 5.18 -2.14
CA ASN A 180 29.25 5.61 -0.89
C ASN A 180 30.29 6.72 -1.20
N PRO A 181 30.15 7.93 -0.65
CA PRO A 181 31.04 9.05 -1.00
C PRO A 181 32.49 8.83 -0.59
N ARG A 182 32.76 7.97 0.41
CA ARG A 182 34.12 7.70 0.89
C ARG A 182 34.86 6.68 0.02
N SER A 183 34.17 5.61 -0.40
CA SER A 183 34.79 4.50 -1.13
C SER A 183 34.47 4.47 -2.61
N ASN A 184 33.56 5.33 -3.08
CA ASN A 184 32.93 5.27 -4.41
C ASN A 184 32.28 3.91 -4.75
N MET A 185 32.04 3.07 -3.74
CA MET A 185 31.45 1.75 -3.94
C MET A 185 29.93 1.85 -4.02
N PRO A 186 29.29 1.25 -5.04
CA PRO A 186 27.84 1.20 -5.10
C PRO A 186 27.29 0.28 -4.01
N TYR A 187 26.14 0.66 -3.46
CA TYR A 187 25.39 -0.14 -2.50
C TYR A 187 23.89 -0.03 -2.77
N LEU A 188 23.15 -1.06 -2.38
CA LEU A 188 21.69 -1.05 -2.48
C LEU A 188 21.08 -0.40 -1.24
N GLU A 189 20.22 0.58 -1.45
CA GLU A 189 19.37 1.17 -0.42
C GLU A 189 17.92 0.78 -0.70
N LYS A 190 17.17 0.40 0.34
CA LYS A 190 15.73 0.13 0.18
C LYS A 190 14.99 1.43 -0.13
N HIS A 191 14.30 1.44 -1.25
CA HIS A 191 13.44 2.53 -1.69
C HIS A 191 11.99 2.23 -1.31
N TYR A 192 11.36 3.21 -0.64
CA TYR A 192 9.97 3.12 -0.21
C TYR A 192 9.24 4.33 -0.78
N PRO A 193 8.59 4.20 -1.96
CA PRO A 193 7.92 5.33 -2.60
C PRO A 193 6.81 5.91 -1.71
N ASP A 194 6.15 5.06 -0.93
CA ASP A 194 5.05 5.44 -0.05
C ASP A 194 5.50 6.02 1.29
N ALA A 195 6.81 6.14 1.54
CA ALA A 195 7.29 6.67 2.81
C ALA A 195 6.96 8.17 2.92
N TYR A 196 6.07 8.52 3.84
CA TYR A 196 5.72 9.91 4.06
C TYR A 196 6.88 10.67 4.73
N LYS A 197 7.32 11.76 4.11
CA LYS A 197 8.38 12.65 4.61
C LYS A 197 7.80 14.00 4.99
N TYR A 198 8.31 14.57 6.08
CA TYR A 198 7.99 15.92 6.55
C TYR A 198 9.29 16.66 6.86
N GLY A 199 9.75 17.48 5.91
CA GLY A 199 11.08 18.09 5.96
C GLY A 199 12.16 17.01 6.07
N LYS A 200 12.99 17.10 7.12
CA LYS A 200 14.06 16.13 7.42
C LYS A 200 13.58 14.84 8.11
N TYR A 201 12.31 14.74 8.48
CA TYR A 201 11.76 13.60 9.20
C TYR A 201 11.04 12.63 8.26
N THR A 202 11.18 11.34 8.54
CA THR A 202 10.45 10.27 7.84
C THR A 202 9.50 9.55 8.79
N LEU A 203 8.31 9.17 8.31
CA LEU A 203 7.30 8.49 9.10
C LEU A 203 7.53 6.97 9.14
N TYR A 204 7.52 6.42 10.36
CA TYR A 204 7.63 4.99 10.63
C TYR A 204 6.41 4.51 11.43
N LYS A 205 6.08 3.23 11.29
CA LYS A 205 5.14 2.50 12.15
C LYS A 205 5.82 1.32 12.81
N LYS A 206 5.46 1.03 14.05
CA LYS A 206 5.84 -0.23 14.72
C LYS A 206 4.72 -0.73 15.60
N THR A 207 4.66 -2.04 15.75
CA THR A 207 3.77 -2.69 16.69
C THR A 207 4.47 -2.76 18.05
N VAL A 208 3.80 -2.32 19.11
CA VAL A 208 4.28 -2.40 20.49
C VAL A 208 3.23 -3.05 21.37
N THR A 209 3.68 -3.83 22.33
CA THR A 209 2.84 -4.40 23.38
C THR A 209 2.85 -3.43 24.56
N LEU A 210 1.67 -2.95 24.97
CA LEU A 210 1.52 -2.09 26.15
C LEU A 210 1.64 -2.93 27.43
N GLN A 211 1.86 -2.28 28.57
CA GLN A 211 1.88 -2.94 29.89
C GLN A 211 0.59 -3.73 30.18
N SER A 212 -0.54 -3.31 29.62
CA SER A 212 -1.82 -4.00 29.71
C SER A 212 -1.94 -5.24 28.81
N GLY A 213 -0.86 -5.70 28.18
CA GLY A 213 -0.84 -6.81 27.21
C GLY A 213 -1.42 -6.48 25.82
N LYS A 214 -2.01 -5.29 25.64
CA LYS A 214 -2.64 -4.89 24.38
C LYS A 214 -1.59 -4.56 23.32
N ILE A 215 -1.74 -5.15 22.14
CA ILE A 215 -0.90 -4.87 20.97
C ILE A 215 -1.44 -3.63 20.24
N VAL A 216 -0.59 -2.62 20.08
CA VAL A 216 -0.95 -1.34 19.43
C VAL A 216 0.08 -0.99 18.36
N THR A 217 -0.40 -0.56 17.20
CA THR A 217 0.47 0.06 16.18
C THR A 217 0.66 1.53 16.50
N ILE A 218 1.90 1.93 16.74
CA ILE A 218 2.28 3.33 16.92
C ILE A 218 2.94 3.87 15.67
N TYR A 219 2.71 5.15 15.40
CA TYR A 219 3.32 5.90 14.31
C TYR A 219 4.23 6.97 14.89
N PHE A 220 5.43 7.12 14.36
CA PHE A 220 6.39 8.10 14.85
C PHE A 220 7.28 8.61 13.72
N PHE A 221 7.68 9.87 13.82
CA PHE A 221 8.62 10.48 12.90
C PHE A 221 10.05 10.31 13.42
N SER A 222 11.01 10.14 12.51
CA SER A 222 12.43 10.09 12.86
C SER A 222 13.27 10.72 11.76
N GLU A 223 14.28 11.50 12.14
CA GLU A 223 15.24 12.11 11.21
C GLU A 223 16.25 11.07 10.71
N HIS A 224 16.68 10.18 11.62
CA HIS A 224 17.55 9.06 11.30
C HIS A 224 16.79 7.74 11.31
N ARG A 225 17.34 6.72 10.65
CA ARG A 225 16.71 5.40 10.61
C ARG A 225 16.67 4.78 12.02
N PRO A 226 15.48 4.49 12.58
CA PRO A 226 15.35 3.94 13.92
C PRO A 226 15.78 2.47 13.98
N LYS A 227 16.12 1.98 15.18
CA LYS A 227 16.46 0.56 15.42
C LYS A 227 15.28 -0.39 15.09
N SER A 228 14.05 0.10 15.24
CA SER A 228 12.83 -0.64 14.96
C SER A 228 11.78 0.26 14.30
N GLY A 229 10.92 -0.35 13.48
CA GLY A 229 9.87 0.34 12.74
C GLY A 229 10.03 0.24 11.23
N VAL A 230 8.90 0.21 10.54
CA VAL A 230 8.80 0.11 9.09
C VAL A 230 8.30 1.45 8.55
N LEU A 231 8.86 1.89 7.43
CA LEU A 231 8.43 3.10 6.73
C LEU A 231 6.95 2.96 6.33
N THR A 232 6.21 4.07 6.37
CA THR A 232 4.77 4.04 6.07
C THR A 232 4.31 5.34 5.45
N ALA A 233 3.26 5.24 4.63
CA ALA A 233 2.47 6.37 4.19
C ALA A 233 1.76 7.02 5.38
N LEU A 234 1.30 8.25 5.16
CA LEU A 234 0.45 8.97 6.10
C LEU A 234 -0.86 8.19 6.26
N PRO A 235 -1.17 7.66 7.46
CA PRO A 235 -2.40 6.89 7.65
C PRO A 235 -3.64 7.76 7.44
N GLU A 236 -4.67 7.16 6.87
CA GLU A 236 -5.92 7.86 6.57
C GLU A 236 -6.56 8.44 7.85
N GLY A 237 -7.11 9.64 7.73
CA GLY A 237 -7.72 10.33 8.87
C GLY A 237 -6.74 11.00 9.84
N TYR A 238 -5.43 11.01 9.55
CA TYR A 238 -4.42 11.77 10.32
C TYR A 238 -3.94 13.01 9.56
N ILE A 239 -3.44 13.98 10.31
CA ILE A 239 -2.69 15.15 9.84
C ILE A 239 -1.39 15.27 10.62
N VAL A 240 -0.39 15.86 10.00
CA VAL A 240 0.88 16.16 10.66
C VAL A 240 0.79 17.53 11.32
N LYS A 241 1.23 17.61 12.57
CA LYS A 241 1.45 18.88 13.28
C LYS A 241 2.86 18.90 13.85
N ILE A 242 3.37 20.11 14.08
CA ILE A 242 4.67 20.31 14.73
C ILE A 242 4.40 20.55 16.22
N ASN A 243 5.13 19.85 17.09
CA ASN A 243 5.14 20.18 18.50
C ASN A 243 5.90 21.51 18.70
N PRO A 244 5.27 22.56 19.27
CA PRO A 244 5.90 23.87 19.37
C PRO A 244 7.20 23.85 20.20
N ARG A 245 7.28 22.97 21.22
CA ARG A 245 8.42 22.87 22.15
C ARG A 245 9.58 22.09 21.55
N SER A 246 9.32 20.87 21.04
CA SER A 246 10.39 20.01 20.51
C SER A 246 10.67 20.20 19.02
N LYS A 247 9.83 20.98 18.32
CA LYS A 247 9.82 21.13 16.85
C LYS A 247 9.65 19.80 16.09
N MET A 248 9.29 18.71 16.79
CA MET A 248 9.14 17.39 16.21
C MET A 248 7.74 17.22 15.57
N PRO A 249 7.66 16.70 14.33
CA PRO A 249 6.38 16.37 13.74
C PRO A 249 5.72 15.19 14.45
N TYR A 250 4.39 15.25 14.60
CA TYR A 250 3.57 14.20 15.18
C TYR A 250 2.24 14.08 14.44
N LEU A 251 1.65 12.88 14.47
CA LEU A 251 0.36 12.62 13.87
C LEU A 251 -0.79 12.95 14.82
N LYS A 252 -1.80 13.68 14.32
CA LYS A 252 -3.04 13.99 15.03
C LYS A 252 -4.24 13.56 14.19
N LYS A 253 -5.24 12.91 14.80
CA LYS A 253 -6.47 12.50 14.11
C LYS A 253 -7.30 13.73 13.68
N LYS A 254 -7.76 13.77 12.42
CA LYS A 254 -8.62 14.82 11.85
C LYS A 254 -9.91 15.03 12.64
N GLY A 255 -10.56 13.96 13.08
CA GLY A 255 -11.81 14.03 13.86
C GLY A 255 -11.68 14.75 15.20
N ILE A 256 -10.50 14.65 15.85
CA ILE A 256 -10.21 15.36 17.10
C ILE A 256 -10.06 16.86 16.84
N LEU A 257 -9.49 17.25 15.69
CA LEU A 257 -9.33 18.65 15.32
C LEU A 257 -10.69 19.36 15.15
N LYS A 258 -11.67 18.70 14.49
CA LYS A 258 -13.02 19.26 14.37
C LYS A 258 -13.68 19.52 15.73
N ARG A 259 -13.49 18.63 16.72
CA ARG A 259 -14.01 18.80 18.09
C ARG A 259 -13.29 19.90 18.86
N LEU A 260 -11.96 19.99 18.73
CA LEU A 260 -11.18 21.04 19.39
C LEU A 260 -11.47 22.43 18.82
N ASN A 261 -11.54 22.57 17.49
CA ASN A 261 -11.88 23.84 16.86
C ASN A 261 -13.30 24.29 17.20
N ARG A 262 -14.25 23.36 17.39
CA ARG A 262 -15.59 23.68 17.92
C ARG A 262 -15.53 24.21 19.35
N ARG A 263 -14.70 23.62 20.22
CA ARG A 263 -14.50 24.08 21.60
C ARG A 263 -13.79 25.43 21.66
N GLU A 264 -12.76 25.66 20.86
CA GLU A 264 -12.05 26.95 20.80
C GLU A 264 -12.95 28.07 20.27
N LYS A 265 -13.77 27.80 19.23
CA LYS A 265 -14.83 28.74 18.80
C LYS A 265 -15.86 28.99 19.89
N PHE A 266 -16.25 27.96 20.65
CA PHE A 266 -17.19 28.12 21.76
C PHE A 266 -16.60 29.00 22.88
N VAL A 267 -15.33 28.82 23.22
CA VAL A 267 -14.63 29.64 24.24
C VAL A 267 -14.40 31.07 23.75
N HIS A 268 -14.09 31.27 22.47
CA HIS A 268 -13.91 32.62 21.89
C HIS A 268 -15.25 33.37 21.76
N ASN A 269 -16.36 32.69 21.45
CA ASN A 269 -17.68 33.30 21.46
C ASN A 269 -18.12 33.67 22.89
N ILE A 270 -17.77 32.87 23.91
CA ILE A 270 -18.00 33.23 25.32
C ILE A 270 -17.20 34.47 25.74
N GLY A 271 -16.02 34.71 25.14
CA GLY A 271 -15.19 35.88 25.45
C GLY A 271 -15.59 37.18 24.74
N SER A 272 -16.50 37.14 23.76
CA SER A 272 -16.85 38.31 22.92
C SER A 272 -18.33 38.69 22.89
N GLU A 273 -19.23 37.85 23.41
CA GLU A 273 -20.60 38.27 23.69
C GLU A 273 -20.67 38.87 25.10
N LYS A 274 -20.97 40.18 25.18
CA LYS A 274 -21.55 40.78 26.38
C LYS A 274 -22.64 39.84 26.87
N MET A 275 -22.46 39.36 28.09
CA MET A 275 -23.33 38.45 28.79
C MET A 275 -24.75 39.00 28.79
N GLU A 276 -25.57 38.64 27.80
CA GLU A 276 -27.00 38.86 27.84
C GLU A 276 -27.52 38.04 29.02
N THR A 277 -28.03 38.76 30.01
CA THR A 277 -28.49 38.26 31.29
C THR A 277 -29.58 37.22 31.06
N LYS A 278 -29.23 35.93 31.15
CA LYS A 278 -30.22 34.90 31.47
C LYS A 278 -30.89 35.30 32.78
N ASP A 279 -32.19 35.56 32.72
CA ASP A 279 -33.06 35.91 33.84
C ASP A 279 -32.70 35.15 35.12
N ARG A 280 -31.99 35.83 36.03
CA ARG A 280 -31.80 35.34 37.38
C ARG A 280 -33.17 35.40 38.05
N LYS A 281 -33.72 34.24 38.42
CA LYS A 281 -34.95 34.16 39.22
C LYS A 281 -34.82 35.10 40.43
N PRO A 282 -35.86 35.91 40.74
CA PRO A 282 -35.78 36.95 41.75
C PRO A 282 -35.33 36.37 43.10
N SER A 283 -34.38 37.06 43.73
CA SER A 283 -33.62 36.60 44.91
C SER A 283 -34.49 36.33 46.15
N ASN A 284 -35.74 36.78 46.16
CA ASN A 284 -36.61 36.72 47.33
C ASN A 284 -37.89 35.89 47.09
N VAL A 285 -37.72 34.66 46.61
CA VAL A 285 -38.83 33.71 46.39
C VAL A 285 -38.60 32.38 47.12
N ILE A 286 -39.63 31.92 47.81
CA ILE A 286 -39.70 30.61 48.45
C ILE A 286 -40.63 29.72 47.64
N TYR A 287 -40.13 28.55 47.24
CA TYR A 287 -40.87 27.59 46.42
C TYR A 287 -41.38 26.44 47.27
N VAL A 288 -42.65 26.10 47.09
CA VAL A 288 -43.27 24.88 47.62
C VAL A 288 -43.43 23.90 46.46
N VAL A 289 -42.69 22.79 46.48
CA VAL A 289 -42.51 21.87 45.35
C VAL A 289 -42.85 20.45 45.80
N SER A 290 -43.51 19.67 44.94
CA SER A 290 -43.73 18.23 45.19
C SER A 290 -42.43 17.45 44.98
N LYS A 291 -42.05 16.59 45.94
CA LYS A 291 -40.85 15.74 45.88
C LYS A 291 -41.25 14.28 46.14
N PRO A 292 -41.94 13.62 45.19
CA PRO A 292 -42.28 12.21 45.34
C PRO A 292 -41.01 11.33 45.38
N GLN A 293 -41.06 10.22 46.10
CA GLN A 293 -40.04 9.18 46.05
C GLN A 293 -40.16 8.38 44.74
N PRO A 294 -39.06 7.78 44.24
CA PRO A 294 -39.10 6.95 43.03
C PRO A 294 -40.18 5.86 43.16
N GLY A 295 -41.16 5.86 42.27
CA GLY A 295 -42.27 4.89 42.26
C GLY A 295 -43.60 5.39 42.85
N GLN A 296 -43.68 6.61 43.37
CA GLN A 296 -44.93 7.22 43.83
C GLN A 296 -45.33 8.45 43.01
N VAL A 297 -46.61 8.57 42.62
CA VAL A 297 -47.11 9.71 41.82
C VAL A 297 -47.49 10.90 42.70
N ARG A 298 -47.75 10.68 44.00
CA ARG A 298 -48.02 11.74 44.98
C ARG A 298 -47.25 11.44 46.27
N GLY A 299 -46.30 12.30 46.60
CA GLY A 299 -45.46 12.17 47.79
C GLY A 299 -44.84 13.51 48.19
N ASP A 300 -44.54 13.62 49.48
CA ASP A 300 -43.94 14.71 50.26
C ASP A 300 -43.65 16.05 49.56
N TRP A 301 -44.11 17.13 50.19
CA TRP A 301 -43.88 18.51 49.78
C TRP A 301 -42.62 19.06 50.43
N ALA A 302 -41.83 19.79 49.66
CA ALA A 302 -40.61 20.45 50.13
C ALA A 302 -40.70 21.96 49.98
N VAL A 303 -40.25 22.69 51.01
CA VAL A 303 -40.08 24.14 50.97
C VAL A 303 -38.62 24.45 50.69
N ARG A 304 -38.32 25.16 49.61
CA ARG A 304 -36.94 25.44 49.17
C ARG A 304 -36.76 26.88 48.66
N SER A 305 -35.55 27.40 48.76
CA SER A 305 -35.12 28.62 48.06
C SER A 305 -33.64 28.52 47.71
N HIS A 306 -33.25 29.04 46.55
CA HIS A 306 -31.85 29.15 46.11
C HIS A 306 -31.02 27.84 46.23
N GLY A 307 -31.63 26.69 45.90
CA GLY A 307 -30.97 25.38 45.97
C GLY A 307 -30.90 24.75 47.36
N LYS A 308 -31.34 25.45 48.42
CA LYS A 308 -31.42 24.93 49.79
C LYS A 308 -32.85 24.52 50.14
N ILE A 309 -32.99 23.34 50.76
CA ILE A 309 -34.27 22.85 51.30
C ILE A 309 -34.37 23.26 52.77
N PHE A 310 -35.48 23.86 53.16
CA PHE A 310 -35.72 24.29 54.54
C PHE A 310 -36.51 23.27 55.35
N SER A 311 -37.48 22.59 54.73
CA SER A 311 -38.31 21.61 55.43
C SER A 311 -39.04 20.67 54.46
N HIS A 312 -39.41 19.50 54.97
CA HIS A 312 -40.20 18.47 54.30
C HIS A 312 -41.53 18.26 55.04
N HIS A 313 -42.61 18.06 54.29
CA HIS A 313 -43.98 17.94 54.84
C HIS A 313 -44.77 16.89 54.07
N ARG A 314 -45.55 16.08 54.78
CA ARG A 314 -46.41 15.06 54.14
C ARG A 314 -47.56 15.68 53.34
N THR A 315 -48.05 16.85 53.74
CA THR A 315 -49.21 17.51 53.10
C THR A 315 -48.85 18.86 52.50
N LYS A 316 -49.53 19.23 51.39
CA LYS A 316 -49.35 20.52 50.70
C LYS A 316 -49.63 21.70 51.64
N LEU A 317 -50.67 21.59 52.45
CA LEU A 317 -51.09 22.62 53.40
C LEU A 317 -50.03 22.88 54.48
N ALA A 318 -49.42 21.83 55.03
CA ALA A 318 -48.34 21.98 56.01
C ALA A 318 -47.12 22.67 55.40
N ALA A 319 -46.75 22.31 54.16
CA ALA A 319 -45.66 22.95 53.44
C ALA A 319 -45.94 24.44 53.15
N ILE A 320 -47.18 24.78 52.76
CA ILE A 320 -47.58 26.18 52.55
C ILE A 320 -47.52 26.96 53.87
N LYS A 321 -47.97 26.40 54.98
CA LYS A 321 -47.91 27.05 56.31
C LYS A 321 -46.46 27.31 56.73
N ALA A 322 -45.58 26.34 56.55
CA ALA A 322 -44.15 26.49 56.82
C ALA A 322 -43.48 27.53 55.91
N ALA A 323 -43.81 27.49 54.61
CA ALA A 323 -43.31 28.47 53.63
C ALA A 323 -43.76 29.89 53.97
N ARG A 324 -45.00 30.08 54.44
CA ARG A 324 -45.50 31.40 54.89
C ARG A 324 -44.75 31.93 56.11
N ARG A 325 -44.38 31.07 57.07
CA ARG A 325 -43.58 31.47 58.24
C ARG A 325 -42.20 31.98 57.80
N ILE A 326 -41.50 31.18 56.99
CA ILE A 326 -40.16 31.54 56.48
C ILE A 326 -40.24 32.77 55.57
N ALA A 327 -41.29 32.90 54.77
CA ALA A 327 -41.53 34.07 53.92
C ALA A 327 -41.73 35.35 54.73
N LYS A 328 -42.44 35.27 55.87
CA LYS A 328 -42.64 36.42 56.76
C LYS A 328 -41.34 36.88 57.43
N GLU A 329 -40.47 35.94 57.79
CA GLU A 329 -39.14 36.24 58.37
C GLU A 329 -38.18 36.86 57.34
N ARG A 330 -38.35 36.53 56.05
CA ARG A 330 -37.40 36.92 54.97
C ARG A 330 -37.96 37.93 53.98
N GLU A 331 -39.18 38.40 54.21
CA GLU A 331 -39.93 39.27 53.28
C GLU A 331 -40.00 38.70 51.84
N ALA A 332 -40.08 37.37 51.74
CA ALA A 332 -40.02 36.66 50.47
C ALA A 332 -41.42 36.34 49.92
N THR A 333 -41.54 36.26 48.60
CA THR A 333 -42.78 35.82 47.95
C THR A 333 -42.86 34.30 47.94
N VAL A 334 -44.02 33.72 48.27
CA VAL A 334 -44.22 32.27 48.20
C VAL A 334 -44.81 31.89 46.85
N MET A 335 -44.15 30.98 46.13
CA MET A 335 -44.66 30.34 44.92
C MET A 335 -44.97 28.87 45.20
N VAL A 336 -46.14 28.42 44.78
CA VAL A 336 -46.60 27.05 45.03
C VAL A 336 -46.71 26.31 43.71
N GLN A 337 -46.12 25.12 43.64
CA GLN A 337 -46.21 24.28 42.44
C GLN A 337 -47.63 23.70 42.30
N ASN A 338 -48.16 23.83 41.09
CA ASN A 338 -49.40 23.23 40.64
C ASN A 338 -49.14 21.79 40.15
N THR A 339 -50.21 21.04 39.92
CA THR A 339 -50.14 19.62 39.51
C THR A 339 -49.58 19.42 38.10
N ASP A 340 -49.68 20.43 37.25
CA ASP A 340 -49.12 20.52 35.90
C ASP A 340 -47.64 20.93 35.87
N GLY A 341 -47.05 21.19 37.05
CA GLY A 341 -45.65 21.62 37.19
C GLY A 341 -45.45 23.14 37.09
N THR A 342 -46.49 23.93 36.82
CA THR A 342 -46.42 25.40 36.82
C THR A 342 -46.41 25.95 38.26
N PHE A 343 -46.07 27.22 38.45
CA PHE A 343 -46.10 27.86 39.76
C PHE A 343 -47.21 28.92 39.81
N SER A 344 -48.11 28.79 40.78
CA SER A 344 -49.04 29.86 41.13
C SER A 344 -48.39 30.82 42.15
N MET A 345 -48.65 32.13 41.97
CA MET A 345 -48.30 33.13 43.00
C MET A 345 -49.16 32.84 44.24
N GLY A 346 -48.52 32.39 45.31
CA GLY A 346 -49.21 31.96 46.51
C GLY A 346 -49.54 33.10 47.45
N PHE A 347 -48.53 33.91 47.84
CA PHE A 347 -48.68 34.97 48.84
C PHE A 347 -47.44 35.87 48.91
N LYS A 348 -47.63 37.19 49.03
CA LYS A 348 -46.59 38.16 49.44
C LYS A 348 -46.94 38.66 50.84
N PRO A 349 -46.10 38.45 51.86
CA PRO A 349 -46.40 38.92 53.21
C PRO A 349 -46.54 40.45 53.23
N ARG A 350 -47.64 40.95 53.82
CA ARG A 350 -47.76 42.38 54.13
C ARG A 350 -46.70 42.71 55.21
N PRO A 351 -45.91 43.78 55.04
CA PRO A 351 -44.98 44.20 56.08
C PRO A 351 -45.76 44.46 57.37
N LYS A 352 -45.20 44.07 58.52
CA LYS A 352 -45.77 44.45 59.82
C LYS A 352 -45.82 45.97 59.85
N LYS A 353 -47.01 46.57 59.96
CA LYS A 353 -47.13 47.95 60.43
C LYS A 353 -46.45 47.99 61.80
N GLN A 354 -45.41 48.81 61.93
CA GLN A 354 -44.76 49.09 63.21
C GLN A 354 -45.75 49.76 64.15
#